data_AF-G8LV26-F1
#
_entry.id   AF-G8LV26-F1
#
_cell.length_a   1.000
_cell.length_b   1.000
_cell.length_c   1.000
_cell.angle_alpha   90.00
_cell.angle_beta   90.00
_cell.angle_gamma   90.00
#
_symmetry.space_group_name_H-M   'P 1'
#
loop_
_entity.id
_entity.type
_entity.pdbx_description
1 polymer ?
#
loop_
_entity_poly.entity_id
_entity_poly.type
_entity_poly.pdbx_seq_one_letter_code
_entity_poly.pdbx_strand_id
1 'polypeptide(L)'
;MVITNMKKCLSTLVFLIAIIFCFYALPQFFAKPQNENYFDISVVGSYSKKLEHNGLVSLPPKGELKGYGIRIFGIDGVILNSIETSNDKLECYVSVANINNYTDESALAIFIDGIIQNFSVDGMKLGNYIYFFDMPEHSIRNIPISIEKALIEDKSEHNITFVYINKCQETPQSGICDSFFIAPLSIPLKINDGFNYSYEDKSKTIISDTDKKDVPMFDEEILVSIADIDSKIDLTAQNNLNIPFDEYIRIRVDAHDISENIYKTYIFANGNPLILENQKMYLRWASTPDKIMSYELSINSLENSIRPGSYSLFTISVPEDINKFKGAFESRKFLLNVK
;
A
#
# COMPACT_ATOMS: atom_id res chain seq x y z
N MET A 1 -37.04 66.11 -13.80
CA MET A 1 -35.63 66.42 -13.49
C MET A 1 -34.99 65.40 -12.53
N VAL A 2 -35.67 65.00 -11.45
CA VAL A 2 -35.15 64.04 -10.44
C VAL A 2 -34.84 62.64 -10.99
N ILE A 3 -35.73 62.08 -11.82
CA ILE A 3 -35.56 60.73 -12.41
C ILE A 3 -34.35 60.69 -13.36
N THR A 4 -34.08 61.78 -14.08
CA THR A 4 -32.97 61.88 -15.03
C THR A 4 -31.61 61.92 -14.32
N ASN A 5 -31.53 62.57 -13.16
CA ASN A 5 -30.32 62.61 -12.33
C ASN A 5 -30.04 61.28 -11.65
N MET A 6 -31.07 60.55 -11.21
CA MET A 6 -30.92 59.19 -10.67
C MET A 6 -30.38 58.21 -11.71
N LYS A 7 -30.88 58.25 -12.96
CA LYS A 7 -30.36 57.38 -14.04
C LYS A 7 -28.89 57.65 -14.37
N LYS A 8 -28.49 58.93 -14.37
CA LYS A 8 -27.07 59.31 -14.55
C LYS A 8 -26.21 58.80 -13.41
N CYS A 9 -26.64 58.99 -12.16
CA CYS A 9 -25.89 58.57 -10.98
C CYS A 9 -25.71 57.03 -10.92
N LEU A 10 -26.76 56.28 -11.28
CA LEU A 10 -26.70 54.82 -11.37
C LEU A 10 -25.75 54.37 -12.50
N SER A 11 -25.79 55.02 -13.66
CA SER A 11 -24.87 54.72 -14.77
C SER A 11 -23.42 54.99 -14.39
N THR A 12 -23.14 56.08 -13.66
CA THR A 12 -21.79 56.40 -13.18
C THR A 12 -21.32 55.38 -12.15
N LEU A 13 -22.19 54.93 -11.24
CA LEU A 13 -21.87 53.92 -10.24
C LEU A 13 -21.54 52.56 -10.88
N VAL A 14 -22.34 52.11 -11.84
CA VAL A 14 -22.10 50.86 -12.58
C VAL A 14 -20.78 50.93 -13.34
N PHE A 15 -20.48 52.08 -13.97
CA PHE A 15 -19.21 52.28 -14.67
C PHE A 15 -18.01 52.25 -13.71
N LEU A 16 -18.14 52.84 -12.52
CA LEU A 16 -17.09 52.82 -11.49
C LEU A 16 -16.84 51.39 -10.97
N ILE A 17 -17.90 50.63 -10.73
CA ILE A 17 -17.80 49.21 -10.32
C ILE A 17 -17.14 48.38 -11.41
N ALA A 18 -17.49 48.61 -12.69
CA ALA A 18 -16.87 47.91 -13.81
C ALA A 18 -15.36 48.22 -13.91
N ILE A 19 -14.95 49.47 -13.69
CA ILE A 19 -13.53 49.85 -13.63
C ILE A 19 -12.82 49.13 -12.48
N ILE A 20 -13.39 49.14 -11.27
CA ILE A 20 -12.80 48.45 -10.12
C ILE A 20 -12.66 46.95 -10.42
N PHE A 21 -13.67 46.33 -11.03
CA PHE A 21 -13.63 44.93 -11.43
C PHE A 21 -12.52 44.65 -12.46
N CYS A 22 -12.38 45.53 -13.47
CA CYS A 22 -11.33 45.41 -14.49
C CYS A 22 -9.91 45.59 -13.94
N PHE A 23 -9.71 46.45 -12.93
CA PHE A 23 -8.38 46.76 -12.39
C PHE A 23 -7.97 45.90 -11.19
N TYR A 24 -8.92 45.36 -10.42
CA TYR A 24 -8.62 44.54 -9.23
C TYR A 24 -8.96 43.07 -9.41
N ALA A 25 -10.11 42.73 -9.99
CA ALA A 25 -10.54 41.34 -10.11
C ALA A 25 -9.96 40.66 -11.36
N LEU A 26 -9.91 41.37 -12.49
CA LEU A 26 -9.39 40.83 -13.75
C LEU A 26 -7.91 40.41 -13.66
N PRO A 27 -6.99 41.21 -13.08
CA PRO A 27 -5.59 40.80 -12.95
C PRO A 27 -5.39 39.62 -12.01
N GLN A 28 -6.28 39.41 -11.02
CA GLN A 28 -6.24 38.21 -10.18
C GLN A 28 -6.80 36.98 -10.90
N PHE A 29 -7.82 37.15 -11.75
CA PHE A 29 -8.33 36.08 -12.62
C PHE A 29 -7.31 35.63 -13.68
N PHE A 30 -6.45 36.54 -14.14
CA PHE A 30 -5.39 36.25 -15.12
C PHE A 30 -3.98 36.19 -14.50
N ALA A 31 -3.85 36.33 -13.17
CA ALA A 31 -2.59 36.09 -12.49
C ALA A 31 -2.29 34.61 -12.65
N LYS A 32 -1.26 34.29 -13.45
CA LYS A 32 -0.66 32.96 -13.39
C LYS A 32 -0.22 32.73 -11.94
N PRO A 33 -0.43 31.53 -11.37
CA PRO A 33 0.04 31.22 -10.03
C PRO A 33 1.50 31.63 -9.92
N GLN A 34 1.81 32.53 -8.98
CA GLN A 34 3.19 32.98 -8.74
C GLN A 34 3.99 31.78 -8.23
N ASN A 35 4.96 31.31 -9.04
CA ASN A 35 6.04 30.39 -8.68
C ASN A 35 5.68 29.41 -7.55
N GLU A 36 4.74 28.51 -7.82
CA GLU A 36 4.70 27.26 -7.08
C GLU A 36 6.01 26.53 -7.42
N ASN A 37 6.87 26.32 -6.42
CA ASN A 37 8.08 25.51 -6.55
C ASN A 37 7.63 24.05 -6.72
N TYR A 38 7.22 23.69 -7.93
CA TYR A 38 6.93 22.33 -8.32
C TYR A 38 8.24 21.55 -8.36
N PHE A 39 8.24 20.34 -7.80
CA PHE A 39 9.30 19.38 -8.07
C PHE A 39 9.04 18.75 -9.43
N ASP A 40 10.06 18.69 -10.27
CA ASP A 40 10.05 17.80 -11.42
C ASP A 40 10.15 16.37 -10.90
N ILE A 41 9.07 15.61 -11.00
CA ILE A 41 9.09 14.19 -10.68
C ILE A 41 9.86 13.47 -11.79
N SER A 42 10.91 12.76 -11.42
CA SER A 42 11.66 11.93 -12.37
C SER A 42 10.92 10.61 -12.64
N VAL A 43 10.69 10.27 -13.91
CA VAL A 43 10.18 8.95 -14.29
C VAL A 43 11.37 7.99 -14.40
N VAL A 44 11.39 6.98 -13.55
CA VAL A 44 12.50 6.01 -13.45
C VAL A 44 12.02 4.59 -13.78
N GLY A 45 12.84 3.81 -14.50
CA GLY A 45 12.57 2.41 -14.81
C GLY A 45 11.91 2.11 -16.16
N SER A 46 11.68 0.82 -16.41
CA SER A 46 11.81 0.11 -17.70
C SER A 46 10.80 0.44 -18.82
N TYR A 47 9.86 1.35 -18.63
CA TYR A 47 8.81 1.57 -19.65
C TYR A 47 8.35 3.03 -19.76
N SER A 48 9.29 3.98 -19.64
CA SER A 48 9.08 5.42 -19.82
C SER A 48 8.40 5.85 -21.15
N LYS A 49 8.17 4.92 -22.09
CA LYS A 49 7.63 5.19 -23.44
C LYS A 49 6.16 4.82 -23.67
N LYS A 50 5.46 4.09 -22.79
CA LYS A 50 4.02 3.75 -23.01
C LYS A 50 3.05 4.59 -22.19
N LEU A 51 3.48 5.11 -21.04
CA LEU A 51 2.76 6.11 -20.27
C LEU A 51 3.52 7.43 -20.40
N GLU A 52 3.73 7.91 -21.63
CA GLU A 52 4.17 9.29 -21.92
C GLU A 52 3.07 10.32 -21.65
N HIS A 53 2.12 10.01 -20.76
CA HIS A 53 1.38 11.07 -20.11
C HIS A 53 2.32 11.71 -19.09
N ASN A 54 3.12 12.65 -19.61
CA ASN A 54 3.59 13.86 -18.95
C ASN A 54 2.37 14.66 -18.44
N GLY A 55 1.51 14.04 -17.63
CA GLY A 55 0.81 14.78 -16.62
C GLY A 55 1.92 15.23 -15.69
N LEU A 56 2.34 16.49 -15.82
CA LEU A 56 2.96 17.20 -14.71
C LEU A 56 2.02 17.00 -13.53
N VAL A 57 2.29 15.97 -12.73
CA VAL A 57 1.65 15.80 -11.44
C VAL A 57 2.22 16.96 -10.64
N SER A 58 1.43 18.04 -10.58
CA SER A 58 1.74 19.20 -9.77
C SER A 58 1.70 18.74 -8.31
N LEU A 59 2.87 18.43 -7.78
CA LEU A 59 3.06 18.23 -6.36
C LEU A 59 2.83 19.59 -5.66
N PRO A 60 2.09 19.65 -4.55
CA PRO A 60 2.02 20.87 -3.76
C PRO A 60 3.41 21.35 -3.31
N PRO A 61 3.58 22.64 -2.96
CA PRO A 61 4.89 23.24 -2.78
C PRO A 61 5.77 22.59 -1.70
N LYS A 62 7.10 22.72 -1.93
CA LYS A 62 8.31 22.21 -1.25
C LYS A 62 8.36 21.97 0.28
N GLY A 63 7.35 22.38 1.05
CA GLY A 63 7.40 22.41 2.52
C GLY A 63 6.63 21.32 3.24
N GLU A 64 5.66 20.67 2.59
CA GLU A 64 4.67 19.83 3.29
C GLU A 64 4.57 18.39 2.77
N LEU A 65 5.33 18.04 1.74
CA LEU A 65 5.24 16.74 1.10
C LEU A 65 6.27 15.76 1.63
N LYS A 66 5.78 14.70 2.28
CA LYS A 66 6.53 13.48 2.54
C LYS A 66 5.62 12.28 2.33
N GLY A 67 6.15 11.18 1.81
CA GLY A 67 5.43 9.93 1.76
C GLY A 67 5.47 9.24 0.40
N TYR A 68 4.54 8.30 0.28
CA TYR A 68 4.52 7.29 -0.77
C TYR A 68 3.14 7.26 -1.41
N GLY A 69 3.11 7.11 -2.72
CA GLY A 69 1.87 7.06 -3.49
C GLY A 69 1.78 5.79 -4.31
N ILE A 70 0.57 5.27 -4.49
CA ILE A 70 0.28 4.20 -5.44
C ILE A 70 -0.93 4.56 -6.31
N ARG A 71 -0.86 4.19 -7.59
CA ARG A 71 -1.95 4.33 -8.55
C ARG A 71 -1.95 3.18 -9.54
N ILE A 72 -3.14 2.73 -9.92
CA ILE A 72 -3.32 1.62 -10.86
C ILE A 72 -3.83 2.15 -12.19
N PHE A 73 -3.23 1.69 -13.28
CA PHE A 73 -3.65 1.99 -14.64
C PHE A 73 -3.91 0.72 -15.43
N GLY A 74 -4.87 0.77 -16.34
CA GLY A 74 -5.10 -0.27 -17.33
C GLY A 74 -4.00 -0.28 -18.39
N ILE A 75 -3.99 -1.31 -19.23
CA ILE A 75 -3.04 -1.43 -20.33
C ILE A 75 -3.12 -0.27 -21.35
N ASP A 76 -4.27 0.42 -21.37
CA ASP A 76 -4.57 1.61 -22.16
C ASP A 76 -4.10 2.92 -21.50
N GLY A 77 -3.56 2.85 -20.27
CA GLY A 77 -3.10 3.99 -19.49
C GLY A 77 -4.21 4.77 -18.79
N VAL A 78 -5.43 4.22 -18.71
CA VAL A 78 -6.53 4.82 -17.96
C VAL A 78 -6.46 4.41 -16.49
N ILE A 79 -6.73 5.33 -15.58
CA ILE A 79 -6.76 5.06 -14.13
C ILE A 79 -7.89 4.08 -13.81
N LEU A 80 -7.56 3.03 -13.08
CA LEU A 80 -8.52 1.98 -12.70
C LEU A 80 -9.02 2.17 -11.27
N ASN A 81 -10.34 2.15 -11.11
CA ASN A 81 -11.01 2.01 -9.81
C ASN A 81 -11.47 0.56 -9.54
N SER A 82 -11.34 -0.31 -10.55
CA SER A 82 -11.57 -1.75 -10.48
C SER A 82 -10.74 -2.41 -11.56
N ILE A 83 -10.25 -3.63 -11.32
CA ILE A 83 -9.60 -4.44 -12.35
C ILE A 83 -10.59 -5.50 -12.82
N GLU A 84 -10.60 -5.75 -14.13
CA GLU A 84 -11.28 -6.89 -14.74
C GLU A 84 -10.24 -7.77 -15.40
N THR A 85 -10.27 -9.08 -15.14
CA THR A 85 -9.32 -10.02 -15.73
C THR A 85 -9.63 -10.21 -17.21
N SER A 86 -8.60 -10.25 -18.06
CA SER A 86 -8.79 -10.78 -19.42
C SER A 86 -8.87 -12.32 -19.39
N ASN A 87 -9.18 -12.96 -20.53
CA ASN A 87 -9.30 -14.41 -20.62
C ASN A 87 -8.01 -15.14 -20.17
N ASP A 88 -6.82 -14.59 -20.44
CA ASP A 88 -5.58 -15.36 -20.27
C ASP A 88 -4.69 -14.86 -19.12
N LYS A 89 -4.92 -13.63 -18.65
CA LYS A 89 -4.13 -12.99 -17.60
C LYS A 89 -4.81 -11.74 -17.04
N LEU A 90 -4.44 -11.38 -15.81
CA LEU A 90 -4.63 -10.04 -15.28
C LEU A 90 -3.42 -9.20 -15.68
N GLU A 91 -3.62 -8.04 -16.30
CA GLU A 91 -2.57 -7.08 -16.63
C GLU A 91 -2.94 -5.67 -16.19
N CYS A 92 -2.03 -4.99 -15.51
CA CYS A 92 -2.16 -3.57 -15.23
C CYS A 92 -0.77 -2.93 -15.05
N TYR A 93 -0.75 -1.61 -14.93
CA TYR A 93 0.43 -0.88 -14.49
C TYR A 93 0.21 -0.38 -13.06
N VAL A 94 1.17 -0.67 -12.19
CA VAL A 94 1.22 -0.12 -10.84
C VAL A 94 2.22 1.02 -10.86
N SER A 95 1.73 2.25 -10.75
CA SER A 95 2.56 3.43 -10.60
C SER A 95 2.81 3.68 -9.13
N VAL A 96 4.07 3.68 -8.71
CA VAL A 96 4.50 3.99 -7.35
C VAL A 96 5.31 5.27 -7.35
N ALA A 97 5.12 6.09 -6.33
CA ALA A 97 5.80 7.37 -6.18
C ALA A 97 6.57 7.41 -4.85
N ASN A 98 7.83 7.85 -4.92
CA ASN A 98 8.59 8.28 -3.76
C ASN A 98 8.68 9.81 -3.79
N ILE A 99 7.94 10.47 -2.89
CA ILE A 99 7.88 11.94 -2.83
C ILE A 99 8.85 12.47 -1.76
N ASN A 100 9.59 11.59 -1.09
CA ASN A 100 10.58 11.97 -0.09
C ASN A 100 11.86 12.55 -0.71
N ASN A 101 12.64 13.23 0.14
CA ASN A 101 13.95 13.85 -0.19
C ASN A 101 15.13 12.85 -0.05
N TYR A 102 14.87 11.56 -0.24
CA TYR A 102 15.90 10.52 -0.20
C TYR A 102 15.52 9.37 -1.12
N THR A 103 16.53 8.71 -1.66
CA THR A 103 16.37 7.42 -2.34
C THR A 103 15.98 6.36 -1.33
N ASP A 104 14.96 5.57 -1.66
CA ASP A 104 14.51 4.46 -0.85
C ASP A 104 14.66 3.14 -1.61
N GLU A 105 14.88 2.05 -0.89
CA GLU A 105 14.73 0.70 -1.45
C GLU A 105 13.34 0.23 -1.09
N SER A 106 12.50 0.12 -2.11
CA SER A 106 11.10 -0.22 -1.95
C SER A 106 10.80 -1.61 -2.51
N ALA A 107 9.61 -2.10 -2.24
CA ALA A 107 9.12 -3.32 -2.83
C ALA A 107 7.60 -3.28 -3.09
N LEU A 108 7.14 -4.17 -3.96
CA LEU A 108 5.73 -4.35 -4.28
C LEU A 108 5.33 -5.80 -3.98
N ALA A 109 4.20 -5.96 -3.29
CA ALA A 109 3.50 -7.22 -3.12
C ALA A 109 2.05 -7.09 -3.59
N ILE A 110 1.48 -8.19 -4.10
CA ILE A 110 0.10 -8.23 -4.61
C ILE A 110 -0.65 -9.35 -3.92
N PHE A 111 -1.87 -9.04 -3.47
CA PHE A 111 -2.77 -9.99 -2.82
C PHE A 111 -4.12 -9.99 -3.52
N ILE A 112 -4.74 -11.15 -3.68
CA ILE A 112 -6.14 -11.29 -4.11
C ILE A 112 -6.89 -11.99 -2.98
N ASP A 113 -7.96 -11.38 -2.45
CA ASP A 113 -8.72 -11.89 -1.30
C ASP A 113 -7.85 -12.15 -0.06
N GLY A 114 -6.87 -11.27 0.15
CA GLY A 114 -5.83 -11.42 1.15
C GLY A 114 -4.84 -12.56 0.88
N ILE A 115 -4.90 -13.26 -0.26
CA ILE A 115 -3.97 -14.33 -0.63
C ILE A 115 -2.83 -13.75 -1.45
N ILE A 116 -1.59 -13.95 -1.03
CA ILE A 116 -0.41 -13.48 -1.77
C ILE A 116 -0.32 -14.13 -3.16
N GLN A 117 -0.03 -13.33 -4.19
CA GLN A 117 0.02 -13.78 -5.57
C GLN A 117 1.44 -13.82 -6.10
N ASN A 118 1.73 -14.83 -6.93
CA ASN A 118 2.87 -14.77 -7.84
C ASN A 118 2.50 -13.88 -9.03
N PHE A 119 3.43 -13.02 -9.43
CA PHE A 119 3.26 -12.14 -10.58
C PHE A 119 4.58 -12.00 -11.32
N SER A 120 4.49 -11.56 -12.58
CA SER A 120 5.66 -11.17 -13.36
C SER A 120 5.70 -9.66 -13.52
N VAL A 121 6.92 -9.14 -13.60
CA VAL A 121 7.17 -7.74 -13.96
C VAL A 121 7.84 -7.73 -15.32
N ASP A 122 7.26 -7.00 -16.26
CA ASP A 122 7.78 -6.88 -17.63
C ASP A 122 7.97 -8.26 -18.33
N GLY A 123 7.02 -9.17 -18.09
CA GLY A 123 7.05 -10.54 -18.62
C GLY A 123 8.08 -11.46 -17.97
N MET A 124 8.91 -10.96 -17.04
CA MET A 124 9.84 -11.78 -16.28
C MET A 124 9.15 -12.33 -15.04
N LYS A 125 9.04 -13.67 -14.97
CA LYS A 125 8.54 -14.34 -13.77
C LYS A 125 9.50 -14.04 -12.60
N LEU A 126 8.94 -13.50 -11.54
CA LEU A 126 9.68 -13.33 -10.30
C LEU A 126 9.85 -14.71 -9.65
N GLY A 127 11.04 -14.97 -9.10
CA GLY A 127 11.27 -16.15 -8.26
C GLY A 127 10.63 -16.05 -6.88
N ASN A 128 10.19 -14.84 -6.49
CA ASN A 128 9.66 -14.50 -5.17
C ASN A 128 8.31 -13.79 -5.30
N TYR A 129 7.56 -13.73 -4.21
CA TYR A 129 6.27 -13.02 -4.11
C TYR A 129 6.40 -11.49 -3.96
N ILE A 130 7.62 -11.00 -3.77
CA ILE A 130 7.90 -9.58 -3.54
C ILE A 130 8.89 -9.08 -4.60
N TYR A 131 8.52 -7.98 -5.26
CA TYR A 131 9.36 -7.31 -6.24
C TYR A 131 10.10 -6.14 -5.60
N PHE A 132 11.42 -6.26 -5.40
CA PHE A 132 12.26 -5.20 -4.83
C PHE A 132 12.82 -4.27 -5.92
N PHE A 133 12.91 -2.97 -5.61
CA PHE A 133 13.42 -1.96 -6.53
C PHE A 133 13.84 -0.67 -5.81
N ASP A 134 14.81 0.04 -6.38
CA ASP A 134 15.22 1.35 -5.88
C ASP A 134 14.31 2.47 -6.41
N MET A 135 13.96 3.41 -5.52
CA MET A 135 13.16 4.59 -5.81
C MET A 135 13.95 5.84 -5.45
N PRO A 136 14.56 6.55 -6.42
CA PRO A 136 15.17 7.84 -6.17
C PRO A 136 14.21 8.83 -5.51
N GLU A 137 14.77 9.84 -4.86
CA GLU A 137 13.97 10.96 -4.35
C GLU A 137 13.12 11.59 -5.45
N HIS A 138 11.92 12.05 -5.10
CA HIS A 138 10.97 12.70 -6.01
C HIS A 138 10.84 11.96 -7.36
N SER A 139 10.56 10.66 -7.31
CA SER A 139 10.47 9.82 -8.50
C SER A 139 9.16 9.03 -8.58
N ILE A 140 8.74 8.73 -9.81
CA ILE A 140 7.66 7.79 -10.12
C ILE A 140 8.24 6.64 -10.93
N ARG A 141 7.79 5.43 -10.59
CA ARG A 141 8.09 4.21 -11.34
C ARG A 141 6.78 3.55 -11.75
N ASN A 142 6.66 3.26 -13.05
CA ASN A 142 5.55 2.49 -13.60
C ASN A 142 5.97 1.02 -13.72
N ILE A 143 5.30 0.14 -12.97
CA ILE A 143 5.62 -1.28 -12.88
C ILE A 143 4.54 -2.06 -13.65
N PRO A 144 4.84 -2.60 -14.85
CA PRO A 144 3.91 -3.49 -15.54
C PRO A 144 3.81 -4.81 -14.78
N ILE A 145 2.60 -5.17 -14.35
CA ILE A 145 2.35 -6.43 -13.65
C ILE A 145 1.47 -7.32 -14.50
N SER A 146 1.76 -8.62 -14.46
CA SER A 146 0.86 -9.64 -14.99
C SER A 146 0.75 -10.86 -14.08
N ILE A 147 -0.47 -11.37 -13.94
CA ILE A 147 -0.79 -12.60 -13.20
C ILE A 147 -1.46 -13.57 -14.19
N GLU A 148 -0.77 -14.66 -14.50
CA GLU A 148 -1.24 -15.70 -15.43
C GLU A 148 -2.21 -16.68 -14.78
N LYS A 149 -2.05 -16.93 -13.48
CA LYS A 149 -2.91 -17.79 -12.69
C LYS A 149 -3.07 -17.22 -11.30
N ALA A 150 -4.32 -16.93 -10.90
CA ALA A 150 -4.59 -16.46 -9.54
C ALA A 150 -4.95 -17.62 -8.59
N LEU A 151 -4.62 -17.43 -7.32
CA LEU A 151 -5.13 -18.24 -6.22
C LEU A 151 -6.14 -17.38 -5.43
N ILE A 152 -7.40 -17.79 -5.39
CA ILE A 152 -8.51 -16.95 -4.91
C ILE A 152 -9.32 -17.67 -3.82
N GLU A 153 -10.17 -16.93 -3.10
CA GLU A 153 -11.15 -17.56 -2.23
C GLU A 153 -12.40 -18.00 -2.98
N ASP A 154 -13.12 -19.00 -2.45
CA ASP A 154 -14.45 -19.36 -2.94
C ASP A 154 -15.50 -18.37 -2.39
N LYS A 155 -15.65 -17.24 -3.09
CA LYS A 155 -16.63 -16.18 -2.80
C LYS A 155 -17.06 -15.45 -4.08
N SER A 156 -18.13 -14.66 -4.00
CA SER A 156 -18.70 -13.96 -5.16
C SER A 156 -18.04 -12.62 -5.48
N GLU A 157 -17.44 -11.97 -4.48
CA GLU A 157 -16.82 -10.65 -4.63
C GLU A 157 -15.33 -10.73 -4.32
N HIS A 158 -14.51 -10.43 -5.32
CA HIS A 158 -13.07 -10.46 -5.20
C HIS A 158 -12.49 -9.06 -5.09
N ASN A 159 -11.35 -8.97 -4.43
CA ASN A 159 -10.56 -7.75 -4.35
C ASN A 159 -9.10 -8.05 -4.65
N ILE A 160 -8.41 -7.04 -5.16
CA ILE A 160 -6.96 -7.07 -5.34
C ILE A 160 -6.36 -5.91 -4.56
N THR A 161 -5.34 -6.23 -3.77
CA THR A 161 -4.63 -5.30 -2.90
C THR A 161 -3.17 -5.22 -3.31
N PHE A 162 -2.70 -4.00 -3.53
CA PHE A 162 -1.32 -3.71 -3.85
C PHE A 162 -0.65 -3.06 -2.63
N VAL A 163 0.42 -3.69 -2.14
CA VAL A 163 1.16 -3.23 -0.97
C VAL A 163 2.52 -2.69 -1.42
N TYR A 164 2.70 -1.39 -1.23
CA TYR A 164 3.98 -0.71 -1.49
C TYR A 164 4.78 -0.66 -0.19
N ILE A 165 5.80 -1.53 -0.12
CA ILE A 165 6.64 -1.76 1.05
C ILE A 165 7.84 -0.82 0.97
N ASN A 166 8.09 -0.03 2.00
CA ASN A 166 9.18 0.96 1.99
C ASN A 166 10.17 0.69 3.12
N LYS A 167 11.47 0.93 2.93
CA LYS A 167 12.44 0.75 4.03
C LYS A 167 12.33 1.86 5.07
N CYS A 168 11.84 3.03 4.69
CA CYS A 168 11.88 4.16 5.61
C CYS A 168 10.80 4.13 6.69
N GLN A 169 11.24 4.53 7.89
CA GLN A 169 10.52 4.48 9.16
C GLN A 169 9.54 5.63 9.34
N GLU A 170 9.33 6.44 8.30
CA GLU A 170 8.44 7.58 8.33
C GLU A 170 7.07 7.14 7.79
N THR A 171 6.03 7.22 8.63
CA THR A 171 4.64 7.24 8.17
C THR A 171 4.55 8.25 7.03
N PRO A 172 3.87 7.95 5.90
CA PRO A 172 3.56 8.99 4.92
C PRO A 172 2.88 10.12 5.70
N GLN A 173 3.53 11.29 5.79
CA GLN A 173 2.88 12.43 6.40
C GLN A 173 1.75 12.81 5.45
N SER A 174 0.56 13.01 5.99
CA SER A 174 -0.64 13.37 5.24
C SER A 174 -0.46 14.73 4.56
N GLY A 175 0.17 14.71 3.40
CA GLY A 175 0.17 15.72 2.35
C GLY A 175 -0.11 14.95 1.07
N ILE A 176 -1.37 14.53 0.90
CA ILE A 176 -1.80 13.76 -0.25
C ILE A 176 -1.50 14.61 -1.49
N CYS A 177 -0.67 14.10 -2.40
CA CYS A 177 -0.78 14.57 -3.77
C CYS A 177 -2.15 14.07 -4.25
N ASP A 178 -3.10 14.97 -4.54
CA ASP A 178 -4.48 14.64 -4.95
C ASP A 178 -4.57 13.60 -6.10
N SER A 179 -3.46 13.35 -6.79
CA SER A 179 -3.36 12.37 -7.88
C SER A 179 -2.87 10.97 -7.49
N PHE A 180 -2.38 10.73 -6.26
CA PHE A 180 -1.94 9.43 -5.76
C PHE A 180 -2.65 9.03 -4.46
N PHE A 181 -2.94 7.74 -4.30
CA PHE A 181 -3.55 7.21 -3.08
C PHE A 181 -2.49 6.81 -2.05
N ILE A 182 -2.87 6.86 -0.77
CA ILE A 182 -2.07 6.29 0.32
C ILE A 182 -1.89 4.79 0.04
N ALA A 183 -0.65 4.33 0.07
CA ALA A 183 -0.37 2.91 0.00
C ALA A 183 -0.62 2.27 1.39
N PRO A 184 -1.23 1.08 1.44
CA PRO A 184 -1.62 0.21 0.32
C PRO A 184 -2.96 0.57 -0.33
N LEU A 185 -3.18 0.05 -1.53
CA LEU A 185 -4.39 0.30 -2.32
C LEU A 185 -5.12 -1.00 -2.66
N SER A 186 -6.37 -1.09 -2.21
CA SER A 186 -7.28 -2.19 -2.51
C SER A 186 -8.40 -1.72 -3.43
N ILE A 187 -8.64 -2.46 -4.52
CA ILE A 187 -9.73 -2.18 -5.47
C ILE A 187 -10.51 -3.47 -5.80
N PRO A 188 -11.79 -3.36 -6.21
CA PRO A 188 -12.56 -4.51 -6.67
C PRO A 188 -11.89 -5.22 -7.85
N LEU A 189 -11.94 -6.55 -7.83
CA LEU A 189 -11.49 -7.43 -8.90
C LEU A 189 -12.69 -8.19 -9.47
N LYS A 190 -12.90 -8.08 -10.78
CA LYS A 190 -13.86 -8.88 -11.52
C LYS A 190 -13.13 -10.00 -12.25
N ILE A 191 -13.46 -11.24 -11.91
CA ILE A 191 -12.89 -12.43 -12.52
C ILE A 191 -13.85 -12.91 -13.62
N ASN A 192 -13.35 -12.99 -14.84
CA ASN A 192 -14.10 -13.44 -16.01
C ASN A 192 -14.00 -14.97 -16.17
N ASP A 193 -15.04 -15.59 -16.77
CA ASP A 193 -15.17 -17.06 -16.90
C ASP A 193 -14.00 -17.76 -17.62
N GLY A 194 -13.22 -17.02 -18.42
CA GLY A 194 -12.04 -17.53 -19.11
C GLY A 194 -10.74 -17.51 -18.30
N PHE A 195 -10.67 -16.72 -17.23
CA PHE A 195 -9.43 -16.49 -16.49
C PHE A 195 -9.00 -17.75 -15.72
N ASN A 196 -7.71 -18.08 -15.80
CA ASN A 196 -7.16 -19.21 -15.08
C ASN A 196 -6.99 -18.88 -13.60
N TYR A 197 -7.78 -19.52 -12.75
CA TYR A 197 -7.64 -19.42 -11.30
C TYR A 197 -7.77 -20.80 -10.63
N SER A 198 -7.31 -20.88 -9.40
CA SER A 198 -7.61 -21.99 -8.50
C SER A 198 -8.10 -21.47 -7.17
N TYR A 199 -8.92 -22.25 -6.48
CA TYR A 199 -9.35 -21.92 -5.12
C TYR A 199 -8.27 -22.27 -4.12
N GLU A 200 -8.10 -21.39 -3.12
CA GLU A 200 -7.32 -21.65 -1.94
C GLU A 200 -8.03 -22.68 -1.05
N ASP A 201 -7.27 -23.68 -0.58
CA ASP A 201 -7.77 -24.61 0.43
C ASP A 201 -8.04 -23.85 1.72
N LYS A 202 -9.33 -23.64 2.03
CA LYS A 202 -9.76 -22.80 3.16
C LYS A 202 -9.14 -23.25 4.48
N SER A 203 -8.27 -22.43 5.07
CA SER A 203 -7.85 -22.64 6.46
C SER A 203 -9.06 -22.51 7.38
N LYS A 204 -9.43 -23.59 8.07
CA LYS A 204 -10.58 -23.61 8.98
C LYS A 204 -10.28 -22.91 10.31
N THR A 205 -9.01 -22.80 10.68
CA THR A 205 -8.60 -22.20 11.94
C THR A 205 -8.55 -20.70 11.79
N ILE A 206 -9.42 -20.01 12.53
CA ILE A 206 -9.40 -18.56 12.71
C ILE A 206 -8.99 -18.31 14.15
N ILE A 207 -7.87 -17.62 14.34
CA ILE A 207 -7.43 -17.20 15.67
C ILE A 207 -8.34 -16.06 16.11
N SER A 208 -9.10 -16.32 17.17
CA SER A 208 -10.11 -15.42 17.73
C SER A 208 -10.11 -15.55 19.25
N ASP A 209 -10.32 -14.44 19.95
CA ASP A 209 -10.44 -14.34 21.41
C ASP A 209 -9.28 -14.88 22.29
N THR A 210 -8.10 -15.18 21.74
CA THR A 210 -6.91 -15.49 22.54
C THR A 210 -6.27 -14.20 23.07
N ASP A 211 -6.57 -13.85 24.33
CA ASP A 211 -5.94 -12.71 25.01
C ASP A 211 -4.43 -12.98 25.19
N LYS A 212 -3.62 -11.92 25.03
CA LYS A 212 -2.16 -11.95 25.28
C LYS A 212 -1.74 -12.61 26.59
N LYS A 213 -2.53 -12.43 27.66
CA LYS A 213 -2.24 -12.99 28.99
C LYS A 213 -2.32 -14.53 29.03
N ASP A 214 -3.06 -15.12 28.10
CA ASP A 214 -3.35 -16.56 28.04
C ASP A 214 -2.34 -17.30 27.14
N VAL A 215 -1.46 -16.57 26.45
CA VAL A 215 -0.36 -17.12 25.66
C VAL A 215 0.94 -17.04 26.48
N PRO A 216 1.70 -18.14 26.61
CA PRO A 216 2.99 -18.11 27.29
C PRO A 216 3.91 -17.01 26.76
N MET A 217 4.65 -16.35 27.65
CA MET A 217 5.68 -15.40 27.26
C MET A 217 6.89 -16.18 26.76
N PHE A 218 7.26 -15.97 25.50
CA PHE A 218 8.51 -16.46 24.92
C PHE A 218 9.58 -15.39 24.99
N ASP A 219 10.85 -15.80 24.92
CA ASP A 219 12.00 -14.90 24.98
C ASP A 219 11.99 -13.85 23.84
N GLU A 220 11.26 -14.10 22.73
CA GLU A 220 11.21 -13.22 21.55
C GLU A 220 9.78 -13.04 21.02
N GLU A 221 9.44 -11.80 20.66
CA GLU A 221 8.07 -11.40 20.31
C GLU A 221 8.06 -10.58 19.00
N ILE A 222 7.17 -10.94 18.07
CA ILE A 222 6.86 -10.15 16.87
C ILE A 222 5.54 -9.44 17.08
N LEU A 223 5.59 -8.11 17.19
CA LEU A 223 4.41 -7.28 17.31
C LEU A 223 3.88 -6.89 15.92
N VAL A 224 2.63 -7.26 15.65
CA VAL A 224 1.84 -6.86 14.49
C VAL A 224 0.83 -5.80 14.94
N SER A 225 1.11 -4.53 14.63
CA SER A 225 0.13 -3.48 14.84
C SER A 225 -0.71 -3.32 13.57
N ILE A 226 -2.01 -3.57 13.65
CA ILE A 226 -2.99 -3.23 12.62
C ILE A 226 -3.53 -1.86 13.00
N ALA A 227 -2.86 -0.82 12.53
CA ALA A 227 -3.13 0.54 12.94
C ALA A 227 -4.05 1.22 11.90
N ASP A 228 -4.86 2.22 12.28
CA ASP A 228 -5.66 3.00 11.32
C ASP A 228 -4.79 3.55 10.16
N ILE A 229 -5.39 3.79 8.99
CA ILE A 229 -4.74 4.38 7.80
C ILE A 229 -4.01 5.69 8.15
N ASP A 230 -4.53 6.44 9.11
CA ASP A 230 -3.99 7.73 9.58
C ASP A 230 -3.13 7.62 10.85
N SER A 231 -2.94 6.42 11.38
CA SER A 231 -2.21 6.22 12.63
C SER A 231 -0.72 5.95 12.38
N LYS A 232 0.11 6.48 13.27
CA LYS A 232 1.55 6.29 13.22
C LYS A 232 1.88 4.89 13.73
N ILE A 233 2.14 3.96 12.82
CA ILE A 233 2.93 2.78 13.18
C ILE A 233 4.35 3.28 13.44
N ASP A 234 4.82 3.16 14.68
CA ASP A 234 6.21 3.42 15.02
C ASP A 234 7.10 2.33 14.41
N LEU A 235 7.54 2.57 13.17
CA LEU A 235 8.48 1.73 12.44
C LEU A 235 9.94 1.98 12.87
N THR A 236 10.19 2.90 13.82
CA THR A 236 11.54 3.42 14.08
C THR A 236 12.44 2.46 14.85
N ALA A 237 11.88 1.51 15.57
CA ALA A 237 12.72 0.63 16.36
C ALA A 237 13.03 -0.66 15.57
N GLN A 238 14.28 -0.80 15.12
CA GLN A 238 14.77 -2.11 14.68
C GLN A 238 15.11 -2.89 15.94
N ASN A 239 14.24 -3.82 16.32
CA ASN A 239 14.59 -4.78 17.35
C ASN A 239 15.41 -5.90 16.70
N ASN A 240 16.58 -6.17 17.25
CA ASN A 240 17.36 -7.35 16.92
C ASN A 240 16.81 -8.52 17.75
N LEU A 241 16.16 -9.47 17.09
CA LEU A 241 15.75 -10.72 17.70
C LEU A 241 16.93 -11.69 17.59
N ASN A 242 17.39 -12.27 18.69
CA ASN A 242 18.55 -13.16 18.69
C ASN A 242 18.12 -14.55 19.12
N ILE A 243 17.93 -15.44 18.15
CA ILE A 243 17.45 -16.79 18.42
C ILE A 243 18.56 -17.83 18.21
N PRO A 244 18.62 -18.88 19.04
CA PRO A 244 19.46 -20.02 18.73
C PRO A 244 18.95 -20.73 17.46
N PHE A 245 19.85 -21.31 16.68
CA PHE A 245 19.49 -22.21 15.61
C PHE A 245 18.95 -23.52 16.21
N ASP A 246 17.62 -23.61 16.25
CA ASP A 246 16.88 -24.84 16.50
C ASP A 246 16.14 -25.23 15.20
N GLU A 247 15.75 -26.50 15.06
CA GLU A 247 14.86 -26.96 13.98
C GLU A 247 13.55 -26.16 13.97
N TYR A 248 13.17 -25.56 15.10
CA TYR A 248 11.99 -24.72 15.27
C TYR A 248 12.32 -23.37 15.89
N ILE A 249 11.89 -22.31 15.23
CA ILE A 249 11.94 -20.93 15.72
C ILE A 249 10.59 -20.63 16.34
N ARG A 250 10.55 -20.37 17.65
CA ARG A 250 9.31 -20.00 18.34
C ARG A 250 9.19 -18.48 18.41
N ILE A 251 8.06 -17.96 17.96
CA ILE A 251 7.73 -16.54 18.03
C ILE A 251 6.32 -16.38 18.56
N ARG A 252 6.08 -15.29 19.29
CA ARG A 252 4.72 -14.83 19.55
C ARG A 252 4.34 -13.75 18.56
N VAL A 253 3.17 -13.87 17.95
CA VAL A 253 2.59 -12.87 17.06
C VAL A 253 1.44 -12.20 17.80
N ASP A 254 1.57 -10.91 18.07
CA ASP A 254 0.54 -10.09 18.72
C ASP A 254 -0.12 -9.22 17.66
N ALA A 255 -1.44 -9.30 17.47
CA ALA A 255 -2.24 -8.49 16.57
C ALA A 255 -3.20 -7.58 17.36
N HIS A 256 -3.26 -6.29 17.00
CA HIS A 256 -4.21 -5.34 17.58
C HIS A 256 -4.80 -4.49 16.46
N ASP A 257 -6.12 -4.41 16.39
CA ASP A 257 -6.88 -3.60 15.42
C ASP A 257 -7.93 -2.75 16.14
N ILE A 258 -8.25 -1.61 15.54
CA ILE A 258 -9.32 -0.70 15.94
C ILE A 258 -10.70 -1.14 15.41
N SER A 259 -10.76 -2.09 14.48
CA SER A 259 -12.00 -2.55 13.83
C SER A 259 -12.19 -4.06 13.86
N GLU A 260 -13.43 -4.53 13.75
CA GLU A 260 -13.75 -5.96 13.57
C GLU A 260 -13.58 -6.35 12.10
N ASN A 261 -12.61 -7.21 11.82
CA ASN A 261 -12.37 -7.72 10.47
C ASN A 261 -11.68 -9.09 10.52
N ILE A 262 -11.61 -9.76 9.37
CA ILE A 262 -10.83 -10.99 9.21
C ILE A 262 -9.61 -10.68 8.35
N TYR A 263 -8.43 -10.98 8.89
CA TYR A 263 -7.15 -10.73 8.22
C TYR A 263 -6.43 -12.03 7.91
N LYS A 264 -5.72 -12.02 6.78
CA LYS A 264 -4.64 -12.95 6.49
C LYS A 264 -3.32 -12.24 6.75
N THR A 265 -2.57 -12.73 7.72
CA THR A 265 -1.26 -12.19 8.10
C THR A 265 -0.16 -13.12 7.62
N TYR A 266 0.68 -12.59 6.73
CA TYR A 266 1.88 -13.26 6.23
C TYR A 266 3.09 -12.80 7.03
N ILE A 267 3.97 -13.72 7.37
CA ILE A 267 5.27 -13.43 7.97
C ILE A 267 6.32 -13.66 6.88
N PHE A 268 7.16 -12.68 6.62
CA PHE A 268 8.19 -12.76 5.61
C PHE A 268 9.58 -12.81 6.23
N ALA A 269 10.48 -13.61 5.66
CA ALA A 269 11.92 -13.53 5.90
C ALA A 269 12.64 -13.22 4.58
N ASN A 270 13.37 -12.11 4.53
CA ASN A 270 14.05 -11.63 3.32
C ASN A 270 13.13 -11.57 2.08
N GLY A 271 11.87 -11.20 2.30
CA GLY A 271 10.87 -11.08 1.23
C GLY A 271 10.18 -12.38 0.81
N ASN A 272 10.52 -13.51 1.42
CA ASN A 272 9.83 -14.78 1.19
C ASN A 272 8.82 -15.05 2.32
N PRO A 273 7.55 -15.38 2.00
CA PRO A 273 6.60 -15.75 3.03
C PRO A 273 7.03 -17.07 3.68
N LEU A 274 6.94 -17.12 5.00
CA LEU A 274 7.26 -18.30 5.78
C LEU A 274 6.10 -19.28 5.74
N ILE A 275 6.44 -20.55 5.59
CA ILE A 275 5.55 -21.68 5.81
C ILE A 275 5.37 -21.85 7.32
N LEU A 276 4.12 -21.80 7.75
CA LEU A 276 3.66 -21.92 9.11
C LEU A 276 3.10 -23.33 9.37
N GLU A 277 2.52 -23.54 10.54
CA GLU A 277 1.88 -24.80 10.90
C GLU A 277 0.82 -25.25 9.86
N ASN A 278 0.76 -26.56 9.60
CA ASN A 278 -0.11 -27.17 8.58
C ASN A 278 0.19 -26.73 7.13
N GLN A 279 1.43 -26.33 6.83
CA GLN A 279 1.89 -25.94 5.49
C GLN A 279 1.17 -24.72 4.90
N LYS A 280 0.58 -23.86 5.75
CA LYS A 280 -0.03 -22.61 5.32
C LYS A 280 0.95 -21.46 5.42
N MET A 281 0.86 -20.49 4.51
CA MET A 281 1.77 -19.33 4.47
C MET A 281 1.26 -18.12 5.28
N TYR A 282 0.08 -18.23 5.90
CA TYR A 282 -0.57 -17.13 6.60
C TYR A 282 -1.35 -17.60 7.82
N LEU A 283 -1.46 -16.71 8.80
CA LEU A 283 -2.38 -16.82 9.93
C LEU A 283 -3.70 -16.14 9.55
N ARG A 284 -4.84 -16.73 9.92
CA ARG A 284 -6.16 -16.07 9.82
C ARG A 284 -6.56 -15.57 11.19
N TRP A 285 -6.85 -14.29 11.29
CA TRP A 285 -7.25 -13.64 12.53
C TRP A 285 -8.65 -13.06 12.39
N ALA A 286 -9.48 -13.18 13.43
CA ALA A 286 -10.62 -12.30 13.62
C ALA A 286 -10.21 -11.24 14.65
N SER A 287 -10.18 -9.98 14.22
CA SER A 287 -9.89 -8.87 15.13
C SER A 287 -11.11 -8.47 15.94
N THR A 288 -10.87 -7.91 17.13
CA THR A 288 -11.88 -7.32 17.99
C THR A 288 -11.35 -5.99 18.50
N PRO A 289 -12.12 -4.90 18.41
CA PRO A 289 -11.74 -3.62 18.99
C PRO A 289 -11.35 -3.79 20.46
N ASP A 290 -10.29 -3.10 20.88
CA ASP A 290 -9.79 -3.02 22.27
C ASP A 290 -9.15 -4.30 22.85
N LYS A 291 -8.88 -5.33 22.03
CA LYS A 291 -8.14 -6.53 22.46
C LYS A 291 -6.85 -6.72 21.67
N ILE A 292 -5.79 -7.13 22.38
CA ILE A 292 -4.58 -7.66 21.75
C ILE A 292 -4.76 -9.17 21.63
N MET A 293 -4.91 -9.60 20.39
CA MET A 293 -4.94 -11.00 19.98
C MET A 293 -3.52 -11.54 19.93
N SER A 294 -3.26 -12.68 20.55
CA SER A 294 -1.92 -13.29 20.53
C SER A 294 -1.96 -14.74 20.07
N TYR A 295 -0.92 -15.16 19.35
CA TYR A 295 -0.73 -16.54 18.93
C TYR A 295 0.74 -16.93 19.03
N GLU A 296 1.00 -18.07 19.64
CA GLU A 296 2.32 -18.70 19.60
C GLU A 296 2.45 -19.46 18.28
N LEU A 297 3.59 -19.27 17.62
CA LEU A 297 3.89 -19.94 16.37
C LEU A 297 5.28 -20.58 16.44
N SER A 298 5.35 -21.85 16.06
CA SER A 298 6.60 -22.56 15.81
C SER A 298 6.88 -22.63 14.30
N ILE A 299 7.92 -21.93 13.85
CA ILE A 299 8.37 -21.92 12.46
C ILE A 299 9.46 -22.96 12.29
N ASN A 300 9.23 -23.97 11.45
CA ASN A 300 10.28 -24.94 11.13
C ASN A 300 11.38 -24.27 10.28
N SER A 301 12.59 -24.18 10.82
CA SER A 301 13.72 -23.51 10.17
C SER A 301 14.21 -24.27 8.94
N LEU A 302 14.13 -25.60 8.94
CA LEU A 302 14.54 -26.45 7.81
C LEU A 302 13.56 -26.33 6.63
N GLU A 303 12.25 -26.40 6.89
CA GLU A 303 11.20 -26.24 5.87
C GLU A 303 11.27 -24.85 5.22
N ASN A 304 11.59 -23.83 6.01
CA ASN A 304 11.75 -22.46 5.53
C ASN A 304 13.15 -22.11 5.03
N SER A 305 14.07 -23.09 4.96
CA SER A 305 15.47 -22.87 4.56
C SER A 305 16.19 -21.75 5.34
N ILE A 306 15.77 -21.50 6.58
CA ILE A 306 16.40 -20.57 7.50
C ILE A 306 17.64 -21.26 8.07
N ARG A 307 18.80 -20.62 7.94
CA ARG A 307 20.11 -21.07 8.42
C ARG A 307 20.65 -20.04 9.40
N PRO A 308 21.71 -20.36 10.16
CA PRO A 308 22.41 -19.33 10.94
C PRO A 308 22.79 -18.13 10.06
N GLY A 309 22.43 -16.93 10.49
CA GLY A 309 22.52 -15.71 9.69
C GLY A 309 21.50 -14.65 10.09
N SER A 310 21.47 -13.55 9.33
CA SER A 310 20.59 -12.41 9.58
C SER A 310 19.49 -12.32 8.52
N TYR A 311 18.24 -12.20 8.96
CA TYR A 311 17.05 -12.14 8.13
C TYR A 311 16.21 -10.94 8.49
N SER A 312 15.78 -10.18 7.48
CA SER A 312 14.76 -9.14 7.66
C SER A 312 13.40 -9.81 7.80
N LEU A 313 12.82 -9.73 8.99
CA LEU A 313 11.46 -10.18 9.29
C LEU A 313 10.48 -9.02 9.26
N PHE A 314 9.34 -9.22 8.63
CA PHE A 314 8.22 -8.29 8.68
C PHE A 314 6.94 -9.06 8.41
N THR A 315 5.79 -8.45 8.73
CA THR A 315 4.50 -9.06 8.42
C THR A 315 3.65 -8.13 7.58
N ILE A 316 2.76 -8.70 6.78
CA ILE A 316 1.73 -7.97 6.05
C ILE A 316 0.39 -8.63 6.37
N SER A 317 -0.54 -7.85 6.91
CA SER A 317 -1.91 -8.25 7.21
C SER A 317 -2.85 -7.63 6.18
N VAL A 318 -3.60 -8.47 5.47
CA VAL A 318 -4.54 -8.02 4.43
C VAL A 318 -5.94 -8.49 4.80
N PRO A 319 -6.96 -7.61 4.78
CA PRO A 319 -8.33 -8.02 5.07
C PRO A 319 -8.87 -8.92 3.94
N GLU A 320 -9.68 -9.91 4.31
CA GLU A 320 -10.33 -10.80 3.34
C GLU A 320 -11.46 -10.09 2.58
N ASP A 321 -12.12 -9.14 3.23
CA ASP A 321 -13.20 -8.32 2.68
C ASP A 321 -12.91 -6.83 2.84
N ILE A 322 -12.81 -6.14 1.71
CA ILE A 322 -12.53 -4.70 1.63
C ILE A 322 -13.77 -3.84 1.93
N ASN A 323 -14.98 -4.43 1.94
CA ASN A 323 -16.22 -3.70 2.21
C ASN A 323 -16.29 -3.18 3.65
N LYS A 324 -15.48 -3.74 4.56
CA LYS A 324 -15.38 -3.30 5.96
C LYS A 324 -14.16 -2.44 6.26
N PHE A 325 -13.09 -2.55 5.46
CA PHE A 325 -11.85 -1.82 5.68
C PHE A 325 -11.07 -1.62 4.36
N LYS A 326 -10.57 -0.40 4.10
CA LYS A 326 -9.86 -0.05 2.86
C LYS A 326 -8.34 0.00 3.03
N GLY A 327 -7.72 -1.08 3.46
CA GLY A 327 -6.25 -1.13 3.56
C GLY A 327 -5.70 -2.48 3.98
N ALA A 328 -4.50 -2.79 3.50
CA ALA A 328 -3.59 -3.75 4.11
C ALA A 328 -2.65 -3.03 5.10
N PHE A 329 -1.95 -3.78 5.93
CA PHE A 329 -1.07 -3.22 6.94
C PHE A 329 0.24 -3.99 7.01
N GLU A 330 1.34 -3.26 6.89
CA GLU A 330 2.66 -3.78 7.18
C GLU A 330 2.96 -3.57 8.67
N SER A 331 3.43 -4.61 9.35
CA SER A 331 3.94 -4.46 10.72
C SER A 331 5.35 -3.90 10.71
N ARG A 332 5.84 -3.60 11.91
CA ARG A 332 7.24 -3.27 12.16
C ARG A 332 8.20 -4.34 11.61
N LYS A 333 9.36 -3.89 11.11
CA LYS A 333 10.46 -4.74 10.63
C LYS A 333 11.40 -5.10 11.77
N PHE A 334 11.86 -6.34 11.77
CA PHE A 334 12.77 -6.91 12.76
C PHE A 334 13.99 -7.49 12.04
N LEU A 335 15.15 -7.43 12.68
CA LEU A 335 16.30 -8.19 12.23
C LEU A 335 16.39 -9.47 13.07
N LEU A 336 16.09 -10.61 12.45
CA LEU A 336 16.25 -11.92 13.07
C LEU A 336 17.68 -12.40 12.87
N ASN A 337 18.41 -12.57 13.96
CA ASN A 337 19.74 -13.16 13.98
C ASN A 337 19.64 -14.59 14.52
N VAL A 338 19.81 -15.55 13.64
CA VAL A 338 19.82 -16.98 13.95
C VAL A 338 21.26 -17.40 14.22
N LYS A 339 21.54 -17.91 15.42
CA LYS A 339 22.90 -18.19 15.92
C LYS A 339 23.27 -19.67 15.90
#